data_AF-A0A2T5M4K2-F1
#
_entry.id   AF-A0A2T5M4K2-F1
#
_cell.length_a   1.000
_cell.length_b   1.000
_cell.length_c   1.000
_cell.angle_alpha   90.00
_cell.angle_beta   90.00
_cell.angle_gamma   90.00
#
_symmetry.space_group_name_H-M   'P 1'
#
loop_
_entity.id
_entity.type
_entity.pdbx_description
1 polymer ?
#
loop_
_entity_poly.entity_id
_entity_poly.type
_entity_poly.pdbx_seq_one_letter_code
_entity_poly.pdbx_strand_id
1 'polypeptide(L)'
;MAGLEQTLDANGFHKALQALDEELGKFDFIVAFAPIKLITVGGFLAVNYLKNRESTKDMNYLLDPEWANDDDIKKPLEQAIFRVSKRLQCSENWANEDVAFYVTKETRMHLFKKAQKQNIILFRGDHLIILAAPIKWALKRKIRWMFAANRDKKADLDMSDILAMLKCIRDRKGRPLNREHLRTQNANPFDIVPDASSMEHIAGAYREKYKEEIFV
;
A
#
# COMPACT_ATOMS: atom_id res chain seq x y z
N MET A 1 10.31 -18.17 -23.33
CA MET A 1 10.41 -18.59 -21.92
C MET A 1 9.75 -17.52 -21.07
N ALA A 2 8.61 -17.83 -20.43
CA ALA A 2 8.01 -16.92 -19.47
C ALA A 2 8.95 -16.86 -18.26
N GLY A 3 9.72 -15.78 -18.14
CA GLY A 3 10.54 -15.55 -16.94
C GLY A 3 9.60 -15.53 -15.74
N LEU A 4 9.87 -16.36 -14.73
CA LEU A 4 9.20 -16.26 -13.44
C LEU A 4 9.31 -14.81 -12.98
N GLU A 5 8.18 -14.10 -12.90
CA GLU A 5 8.16 -12.73 -12.42
C GLU A 5 8.70 -12.72 -10.99
N GLN A 6 9.86 -12.09 -10.80
CA GLN A 6 10.54 -12.08 -9.53
C GLN A 6 9.68 -11.36 -8.50
N THR A 7 9.36 -12.05 -7.40
CA THR A 7 8.60 -11.49 -6.28
C THR A 7 9.50 -11.37 -5.05
N LEU A 8 9.16 -10.44 -4.16
CA LEU A 8 9.84 -10.20 -2.89
C LEU A 8 8.91 -10.61 -1.74
N ASP A 9 9.45 -11.41 -0.82
CA ASP A 9 8.84 -11.71 0.47
C ASP A 9 9.20 -10.61 1.50
N ALA A 10 8.75 -10.78 2.74
CA ALA A 10 9.02 -9.80 3.80
C ALA A 10 10.54 -9.61 4.07
N ASN A 11 11.35 -10.66 3.96
CA ASN A 11 12.79 -10.58 4.19
C ASN A 11 13.51 -9.90 3.02
N GLY A 12 13.13 -10.22 1.79
CA GLY A 12 13.59 -9.57 0.57
C GLY A 12 13.30 -8.07 0.60
N PHE A 13 12.08 -7.69 0.99
CA PHE A 13 11.74 -6.28 1.19
C PHE A 13 12.55 -5.64 2.31
N HIS A 14 12.74 -6.30 3.46
CA HIS A 14 13.53 -5.74 4.54
C HIS A 14 14.97 -5.43 4.09
N LYS A 15 15.63 -6.38 3.41
CA LYS A 15 16.96 -6.19 2.83
C LYS A 15 16.99 -5.06 1.81
N ALA A 16 15.99 -5.00 0.91
CA ALA A 16 15.90 -3.94 -0.09
C ALA A 16 15.69 -2.55 0.52
N LEU A 17 14.94 -2.45 1.62
CA LEU A 17 14.70 -1.19 2.31
C LEU A 17 15.89 -0.73 3.15
N GLN A 18 16.59 -1.63 3.83
CA GLN A 18 17.87 -1.31 4.47
C GLN A 18 18.87 -0.82 3.43
N ALA A 19 18.96 -1.57 2.32
CA ALA A 19 19.80 -1.22 1.19
C ALA A 19 19.45 0.17 0.63
N LEU A 20 18.17 0.50 0.51
CA LEU A 20 17.70 1.78 0.02
C LEU A 20 18.04 2.92 0.99
N ASP A 21 17.84 2.72 2.29
CA ASP A 21 18.17 3.70 3.32
C ASP A 21 19.67 4.06 3.32
N GLU A 22 20.54 3.07 3.16
CA GLU A 22 21.99 3.26 3.02
C GLU A 22 22.36 4.01 1.72
N GLU A 23 21.76 3.65 0.59
CA GLU A 23 22.05 4.31 -0.69
C GLU A 23 21.56 5.77 -0.68
N LEU A 24 20.43 6.05 -0.02
CA LEU A 24 19.91 7.41 0.17
C LEU A 24 20.86 8.29 0.98
N GLY A 25 21.57 7.72 1.96
CA GLY A 25 22.59 8.42 2.74
C GLY A 25 23.82 8.89 1.95
N LYS A 26 23.94 8.53 0.67
CA LYS A 26 25.02 8.98 -0.23
C LYS A 26 24.67 10.24 -1.02
N PHE A 27 23.44 10.74 -0.91
CA PHE A 27 22.99 11.93 -1.61
C PHE A 27 22.88 13.09 -0.61
N ASP A 28 23.76 14.07 -0.74
CA ASP A 28 23.85 15.21 0.20
C ASP A 28 22.50 15.92 0.42
N PHE A 29 21.73 16.09 -0.66
CA PHE A 29 20.41 16.72 -0.58
C PHE A 29 19.41 15.86 0.22
N ILE A 30 19.40 14.54 0.03
CA ILE A 30 18.54 13.66 0.83
C ILE A 30 18.94 13.70 2.31
N VAL A 31 20.24 13.67 2.60
CA VAL A 31 20.76 13.74 3.98
C VAL A 31 20.32 15.03 4.67
N ALA A 32 20.30 16.16 3.95
CA ALA A 32 19.88 17.46 4.50
C ALA A 32 18.39 17.49 4.90
N PHE A 33 17.53 16.71 4.24
CA PHE A 33 16.09 16.66 4.49
C PHE A 33 15.62 15.31 5.07
N ALA A 34 16.56 14.47 5.50
CA ALA A 34 16.27 13.17 6.08
C ALA A 34 15.54 13.29 7.43
N PRO A 35 14.66 12.33 7.77
CA PRO A 35 14.24 11.23 6.91
C PRO A 35 13.14 11.66 5.93
N ILE A 36 13.29 11.27 4.66
CA ILE A 36 12.21 11.40 3.68
C ILE A 36 11.10 10.39 4.01
N LYS A 37 9.84 10.79 3.77
CA LYS A 37 8.67 9.99 4.16
C LYS A 37 7.92 9.48 2.94
N LEU A 38 7.62 8.19 2.97
CA LEU A 38 6.76 7.53 2.00
C LEU A 38 5.53 6.96 2.70
N ILE A 39 4.40 6.92 2.00
CA ILE A 39 3.27 6.05 2.38
C ILE A 39 3.10 4.96 1.33
N THR A 40 2.82 3.73 1.75
CA THR A 40 2.67 2.59 0.83
C THR A 40 1.31 1.89 0.94
N VAL A 41 0.89 1.26 -0.15
CA VAL A 41 -0.36 0.53 -0.29
C VAL A 41 -0.14 -0.75 -1.11
N GLY A 42 -1.11 -1.68 -1.04
CA GLY A 42 -1.15 -2.84 -1.94
C GLY A 42 -0.40 -4.05 -1.38
N GLY A 43 0.25 -4.79 -2.28
CA GLY A 43 0.87 -6.08 -1.96
C GLY A 43 1.94 -5.99 -0.88
N PHE A 44 2.74 -4.91 -0.85
CA PHE A 44 3.74 -4.70 0.18
C PHE A 44 3.13 -4.66 1.59
N LEU A 45 1.98 -3.97 1.76
CA LEU A 45 1.24 -3.94 3.02
C LEU A 45 0.70 -5.34 3.40
N ALA A 46 0.23 -6.10 2.40
CA ALA A 46 -0.27 -7.47 2.60
C ALA A 46 0.83 -8.43 3.10
N VAL A 47 2.05 -8.31 2.56
CA VAL A 47 3.21 -9.11 2.93
C VAL A 47 3.83 -8.65 4.26
N ASN A 48 4.09 -7.35 4.42
CA ASN A 48 4.91 -6.85 5.53
C ASN A 48 4.11 -6.58 6.80
N TYR A 49 2.83 -6.25 6.71
CA TYR A 49 2.02 -5.87 7.87
C TYR A 49 0.86 -6.82 8.15
N LEU A 50 0.03 -7.11 7.13
CA LEU A 50 -1.17 -7.94 7.29
C LEU A 50 -0.84 -9.44 7.35
N LYS A 51 0.35 -9.83 6.87
CA LYS A 51 0.87 -11.21 6.84
C LYS A 51 -0.09 -12.20 6.17
N ASN A 52 -0.84 -11.74 5.17
CA ASN A 52 -1.83 -12.56 4.45
C ASN A 52 -1.36 -13.01 3.06
N ARG A 53 -0.12 -12.65 2.68
CA ARG A 53 0.59 -13.09 1.48
C ARG A 53 2.03 -13.43 1.82
N GLU A 54 2.61 -14.40 1.10
CA GLU A 54 4.02 -14.76 1.24
C GLU A 54 4.93 -13.75 0.52
N SER A 55 4.56 -13.34 -0.70
CA SER A 55 5.34 -12.40 -1.51
C SER A 55 4.47 -11.47 -2.36
N THR A 56 5.10 -10.42 -2.89
CA THR A 56 4.50 -9.55 -3.92
C THR A 56 5.55 -9.02 -4.89
N LYS A 57 5.12 -8.47 -6.02
CA LYS A 57 6.02 -8.02 -7.08
C LYS A 57 6.79 -6.76 -6.71
N ASP A 58 6.11 -5.82 -6.06
CA ASP A 58 6.61 -4.47 -5.86
C ASP A 58 6.01 -3.80 -4.62
N MET A 59 6.59 -2.66 -4.27
CA MET A 59 6.10 -1.70 -3.31
C MET A 59 5.64 -0.45 -4.05
N ASN A 60 4.32 -0.25 -4.11
CA ASN A 60 3.74 1.01 -4.55
C ASN A 60 3.83 2.04 -3.41
N TYR A 61 4.35 3.23 -3.69
CA TYR A 61 4.47 4.30 -2.70
C TYR A 61 3.92 5.64 -3.22
N LEU A 62 3.61 6.55 -2.28
CA LEU A 62 3.48 7.98 -2.55
C LEU A 62 4.57 8.69 -1.76
N LEU A 63 5.29 9.59 -2.43
CA LEU A 63 6.25 10.47 -1.79
C LEU A 63 5.52 11.61 -1.06
N ASP A 64 6.12 12.09 0.04
CA ASP A 64 5.60 13.22 0.81
C ASP A 64 5.19 14.37 -0.14
N PRO A 65 3.96 14.92 0.00
CA PRO A 65 3.49 16.01 -0.85
C PRO A 65 4.45 17.20 -0.93
N GLU A 66 5.28 17.43 0.11
CA GLU A 66 6.33 18.44 0.11
C GLU A 66 7.35 18.21 -1.02
N TRP A 67 7.74 16.94 -1.25
CA TRP A 67 8.77 16.54 -2.21
C TRP A 67 8.22 15.98 -3.53
N ALA A 68 6.90 15.90 -3.67
CA ALA A 68 6.22 15.24 -4.80
C ALA A 68 6.55 15.82 -6.19
N ASN A 69 6.99 17.09 -6.23
CA ASN A 69 7.41 17.79 -7.45
C ASN A 69 8.87 18.30 -7.35
N ASP A 70 9.63 17.83 -6.37
CA ASP A 70 11.01 18.25 -6.14
C ASP A 70 11.97 17.24 -6.80
N ASP A 71 12.59 17.66 -7.89
CA ASP A 71 13.53 16.83 -8.65
C ASP A 71 14.81 16.51 -7.87
N ASP A 72 15.20 17.36 -6.91
CA ASP A 72 16.38 17.17 -6.07
C ASP A 72 16.15 16.10 -4.99
N ILE A 73 14.89 15.71 -4.75
CA ILE A 73 14.54 14.53 -3.93
C ILE A 73 14.18 13.33 -4.81
N LYS A 74 13.36 13.53 -5.85
CA LYS A 74 12.83 12.44 -6.67
C LYS A 74 13.91 11.72 -7.45
N LYS A 75 14.78 12.45 -8.14
CA LYS A 75 15.83 11.82 -8.96
C LYS A 75 16.80 11.00 -8.10
N PRO A 76 17.30 11.50 -6.95
CA PRO A 76 18.07 10.67 -6.03
C PRO A 76 17.32 9.43 -5.53
N LEU A 77 16.04 9.56 -5.19
CA LEU A 77 15.23 8.41 -4.75
C LEU A 77 15.10 7.35 -5.84
N GLU A 78 14.75 7.74 -7.06
CA GLU A 78 14.66 6.84 -8.23
C GLU A 78 16.01 6.19 -8.55
N GLN A 79 17.10 6.97 -8.52
CA GLN A 79 18.45 6.46 -8.71
C GLN A 79 18.85 5.46 -7.61
N ALA A 80 18.52 5.72 -6.35
CA ALA A 80 18.79 4.82 -5.24
C ALA A 80 18.01 3.51 -5.39
N ILE A 81 16.73 3.57 -5.73
CA ILE A 81 15.88 2.40 -6.02
C ILE A 81 16.49 1.54 -7.13
N PHE A 82 16.96 2.19 -8.22
CA PHE A 82 17.62 1.50 -9.32
C PHE A 82 18.97 0.88 -8.92
N ARG A 83 19.81 1.58 -8.15
CA ARG A 83 21.09 1.01 -7.66
C ARG A 83 20.86 -0.21 -6.76
N VAL A 84 19.86 -0.16 -5.89
CA VAL A 84 19.46 -1.28 -5.05
C VAL A 84 18.98 -2.46 -5.88
N SER A 85 18.20 -2.22 -6.94
CA SER A 85 17.71 -3.30 -7.80
C SER A 85 18.87 -4.05 -8.48
N LYS A 86 19.89 -3.33 -8.94
CA LYS A 86 21.12 -3.92 -9.49
C LYS A 86 21.92 -4.68 -8.43
N ARG A 87 22.06 -4.11 -7.24
CA ARG A 87 22.81 -4.73 -6.13
C ARG A 87 22.17 -6.02 -5.64
N LEU A 88 20.84 -6.06 -5.54
CA LEU A 88 20.09 -7.21 -5.03
C LEU A 88 19.53 -8.12 -6.13
N GLN A 89 19.82 -7.81 -7.39
CA GLN A 89 19.33 -8.53 -8.57
C GLN A 89 17.81 -8.74 -8.54
N CYS A 90 17.07 -7.69 -8.16
CA CYS A 90 15.60 -7.70 -8.18
C CYS A 90 15.06 -6.82 -9.32
N SER A 91 13.74 -6.85 -9.52
CA SER A 91 13.06 -6.00 -10.51
C SER A 91 13.45 -4.54 -10.35
N GLU A 92 13.74 -3.83 -11.45
CA GLU A 92 14.04 -2.39 -11.40
C GLU A 92 12.87 -1.56 -10.86
N ASN A 93 11.64 -2.07 -11.01
CA ASN A 93 10.41 -1.44 -10.54
C ASN A 93 9.92 -2.03 -9.20
N TRP A 94 10.81 -2.66 -8.41
CA TRP A 94 10.48 -3.23 -7.10
C TRP A 94 9.90 -2.19 -6.12
N ALA A 95 10.18 -0.90 -6.33
CA ALA A 95 9.52 0.22 -5.68
C ALA A 95 9.17 1.29 -6.73
N ASN A 96 7.91 1.72 -6.79
CA ASN A 96 7.45 2.70 -7.79
C ASN A 96 6.32 3.61 -7.24
N GLU A 97 6.09 4.73 -7.93
CA GLU A 97 5.07 5.72 -7.57
C GLU A 97 3.80 5.62 -8.45
N ASP A 98 3.50 4.47 -9.07
CA ASP A 98 2.37 4.33 -10.02
C ASP A 98 1.02 4.66 -9.38
N VAL A 99 0.91 4.49 -8.06
CA VAL A 99 -0.28 4.87 -7.30
C VAL A 99 -0.57 6.38 -7.38
N ALA A 100 0.42 7.23 -7.66
CA ALA A 100 0.28 8.67 -7.83
C ALA A 100 -0.67 9.07 -8.96
N PHE A 101 -0.75 8.28 -10.04
CA PHE A 101 -1.65 8.55 -11.17
C PHE A 101 -3.13 8.57 -10.77
N TYR A 102 -3.47 8.02 -9.61
CA TYR A 102 -4.84 7.90 -9.10
C TYR A 102 -5.13 8.84 -7.94
N VAL A 103 -4.24 9.79 -7.64
CA VAL A 103 -4.31 10.60 -6.42
C VAL A 103 -4.01 12.07 -6.73
N THR A 104 -4.98 12.96 -6.51
CA THR A 104 -4.77 14.41 -6.62
C THR A 104 -3.82 14.93 -5.53
N LYS A 105 -3.28 16.14 -5.70
CA LYS A 105 -2.40 16.77 -4.69
C LYS A 105 -3.09 16.88 -3.32
N GLU A 106 -4.34 17.33 -3.28
CA GLU A 106 -5.14 17.48 -2.05
C GLU A 106 -5.38 16.12 -1.40
N THR A 107 -5.68 15.10 -2.21
CA THR A 107 -5.85 13.73 -1.74
C THR A 107 -4.56 13.20 -1.13
N ARG A 108 -3.41 13.43 -1.78
CA ARG A 108 -2.09 13.04 -1.27
C ARG A 108 -1.82 13.67 0.10
N MET A 109 -2.01 14.97 0.26
CA MET A 109 -1.85 15.67 1.55
C MET A 109 -2.75 15.07 2.65
N HIS A 110 -4.01 14.79 2.31
CA HIS A 110 -4.95 14.17 3.25
C HIS A 110 -4.56 12.74 3.64
N LEU A 111 -4.05 11.95 2.69
CA LEU A 111 -3.58 10.59 2.94
C LEU A 111 -2.37 10.59 3.87
N PHE A 112 -1.41 11.49 3.67
CA PHE A 112 -0.25 11.64 4.55
C PHE A 112 -0.66 12.02 5.98
N LYS A 113 -1.51 13.04 6.13
CA LYS A 113 -2.04 13.44 7.46
C LYS A 113 -2.74 12.28 8.17
N LYS A 114 -3.50 11.46 7.43
CA LYS A 114 -4.17 10.27 7.98
C LYS A 114 -3.20 9.14 8.28
N ALA A 115 -2.18 8.91 7.45
CA ALA A 115 -1.16 7.88 7.67
C ALA A 115 -0.35 8.19 8.94
N GLN A 116 0.04 9.45 9.12
CA GLN A 116 0.71 9.92 10.34
C GLN A 116 -0.16 9.70 11.58
N LYS A 117 -1.45 10.06 11.53
CA LYS A 117 -2.39 9.76 12.63
C LYS A 117 -2.60 8.27 12.86
N GLN A 118 -2.60 7.46 11.81
CA GLN A 118 -2.73 6.00 11.88
C GLN A 118 -1.49 5.35 12.51
N ASN A 119 -0.32 5.98 12.35
CA ASN A 119 0.98 5.64 12.91
C ASN A 119 1.36 4.16 12.78
N ILE A 120 1.11 3.57 11.61
CA ILE A 120 1.64 2.24 11.28
C ILE A 120 2.94 2.47 10.50
N ILE A 121 4.07 2.27 11.17
CA ILE A 121 5.40 2.34 10.58
C ILE A 121 5.74 0.95 10.05
N LEU A 122 6.08 0.88 8.76
CA LEU A 122 6.47 -0.36 8.07
C LEU A 122 7.98 -0.48 7.92
N PHE A 123 8.67 0.65 7.86
CA PHE A 123 10.12 0.73 7.88
C PHE A 123 10.55 2.07 8.48
N ARG A 124 11.67 2.04 9.21
CA ARG A 124 12.33 3.22 9.77
C ARG A 124 13.83 2.98 9.70
N GLY A 125 14.50 3.73 8.84
CA GLY A 125 15.95 3.90 8.84
C GLY A 125 16.33 5.34 9.16
N ASP A 126 17.57 5.70 8.88
CA ASP A 126 18.13 7.02 9.17
C ASP A 126 17.70 8.05 8.13
N HIS A 127 17.52 7.61 6.88
CA HIS A 127 17.20 8.46 5.73
C HIS A 127 15.77 8.28 5.22
N LEU A 128 15.10 7.18 5.58
CA LEU A 128 13.81 6.78 5.04
C LEU A 128 12.85 6.30 6.13
N ILE A 129 11.64 6.85 6.11
CA ILE A 129 10.50 6.33 6.88
C ILE A 129 9.39 5.94 5.92
N ILE A 130 8.87 4.71 6.09
CA ILE A 130 7.72 4.22 5.33
C ILE A 130 6.56 3.96 6.28
N LEU A 131 5.45 4.63 6.03
CA LEU A 131 4.19 4.43 6.74
C LEU A 131 3.22 3.62 5.89
N ALA A 132 2.33 2.87 6.52
CA ALA A 132 1.17 2.35 5.82
C ALA A 132 0.24 3.50 5.43
N ALA A 133 -0.18 3.55 4.16
CA ALA A 133 -1.30 4.38 3.76
C ALA A 133 -2.54 4.06 4.64
N PRO A 134 -3.49 5.00 4.78
CA PRO A 134 -4.67 4.76 5.61
C PRO A 134 -5.40 3.48 5.17
N ILE A 135 -5.49 2.47 6.04
CA ILE A 135 -5.97 1.13 5.67
C ILE A 135 -7.40 1.21 5.14
N LYS A 136 -8.23 2.08 5.72
CA LYS A 136 -9.60 2.31 5.25
C LYS A 136 -9.65 2.86 3.82
N TRP A 137 -8.69 3.69 3.41
CA TRP A 137 -8.61 4.17 2.03
C TRP A 137 -8.14 3.06 1.08
N ALA A 138 -7.09 2.32 1.47
CA ALA A 138 -6.59 1.17 0.71
C ALA A 138 -7.67 0.10 0.48
N LEU A 139 -8.43 -0.24 1.53
CA LEU A 139 -9.56 -1.17 1.47
C LEU A 139 -10.62 -0.71 0.47
N LYS A 140 -11.03 0.56 0.53
CA LYS A 140 -12.05 1.10 -0.37
C LYS A 140 -11.65 1.01 -1.83
N ARG A 141 -10.39 1.32 -2.14
CA ARG A 141 -9.83 1.18 -3.48
C ARG A 141 -9.80 -0.27 -3.93
N LYS A 142 -9.39 -1.19 -3.06
CA LYS A 142 -9.32 -2.61 -3.39
C LYS A 142 -10.69 -3.25 -3.62
N ILE A 143 -11.68 -2.95 -2.79
CA ILE A 143 -13.07 -3.37 -3.02
C ILE A 143 -13.56 -2.89 -4.39
N ARG A 144 -13.33 -1.60 -4.72
CA ARG A 144 -13.73 -1.04 -6.02
C ARG A 144 -13.03 -1.71 -7.20
N TRP A 145 -11.74 -1.97 -7.06
CA TRP A 145 -10.96 -2.67 -8.07
C TRP A 145 -11.40 -4.12 -8.30
N MET A 146 -11.83 -4.81 -7.25
CA MET A 146 -12.32 -6.20 -7.36
C MET A 146 -13.62 -6.28 -8.16
N PHE A 147 -14.48 -5.26 -8.08
CA PHE A 147 -15.78 -5.22 -8.76
C PHE A 147 -15.80 -4.34 -10.02
N ALA A 148 -14.65 -3.84 -10.46
CA ALA A 148 -14.52 -3.24 -11.78
C ALA A 148 -14.56 -4.34 -12.85
N ALA A 149 -15.31 -4.14 -13.93
CA ALA A 149 -15.51 -5.13 -14.98
C ALA A 149 -14.17 -5.68 -15.54
N ASN A 150 -14.12 -7.00 -15.83
CA ASN A 150 -13.04 -7.75 -16.49
C ASN A 150 -11.82 -8.23 -15.66
N ARG A 151 -11.98 -8.70 -14.41
CA ARG A 151 -10.86 -9.32 -13.67
C ARG A 151 -11.17 -10.62 -12.93
N ASP A 152 -11.14 -11.74 -13.66
CA ASP A 152 -11.20 -13.08 -13.05
C ASP A 152 -9.84 -13.58 -12.51
N LYS A 153 -8.70 -13.06 -13.02
CA LYS A 153 -7.37 -13.64 -12.74
C LYS A 153 -6.75 -13.29 -11.37
N LYS A 154 -7.36 -12.41 -10.56
CA LYS A 154 -6.80 -11.97 -9.25
C LYS A 154 -7.82 -11.93 -8.11
N ALA A 155 -9.04 -12.44 -8.32
CA ALA A 155 -10.15 -12.31 -7.39
C ALA A 155 -9.81 -12.86 -5.98
N ASP A 156 -9.18 -14.04 -5.90
CA ASP A 156 -8.86 -14.67 -4.61
C ASP A 156 -7.83 -13.88 -3.78
N LEU A 157 -6.79 -13.37 -4.45
CA LEU A 157 -5.76 -12.54 -3.85
C LEU A 157 -6.32 -11.18 -3.40
N ASP A 158 -7.26 -10.61 -4.16
CA ASP A 158 -7.94 -9.37 -3.78
C ASP A 158 -8.91 -9.60 -2.62
N MET A 159 -9.66 -10.71 -2.61
CA MET A 159 -10.51 -11.11 -1.50
C MET A 159 -9.70 -11.31 -0.22
N SER A 160 -8.62 -12.10 -0.25
CA SER A 160 -7.76 -12.35 0.93
C SER A 160 -7.27 -11.04 1.55
N ASP A 161 -6.80 -10.09 0.73
CA ASP A 161 -6.36 -8.77 1.19
C ASP A 161 -7.51 -7.94 1.77
N ILE A 162 -8.69 -7.96 1.14
CA ILE A 162 -9.88 -7.27 1.64
C ILE A 162 -10.22 -7.79 3.04
N LEU A 163 -10.27 -9.11 3.21
CA LEU A 163 -10.58 -9.75 4.49
C LEU A 163 -9.54 -9.42 5.57
N ALA A 164 -8.25 -9.41 5.23
CA ALA A 164 -7.17 -9.05 6.14
C ALA A 164 -7.23 -7.56 6.57
N MET A 165 -7.49 -6.65 5.61
CA MET A 165 -7.69 -5.23 5.91
C MET A 165 -8.92 -4.99 6.78
N LEU A 166 -10.03 -5.69 6.51
CA LEU A 166 -11.25 -5.63 7.32
C LEU A 166 -11.00 -6.08 8.76
N LYS A 167 -10.30 -7.20 8.95
CA LYS A 167 -9.93 -7.71 10.28
C LYS A 167 -9.06 -6.70 11.02
N CYS A 168 -8.02 -6.18 10.36
CA CYS A 168 -7.16 -5.14 10.94
C CYS A 168 -7.95 -3.90 11.39
N ILE A 169 -8.87 -3.38 10.57
CA ILE A 169 -9.67 -2.21 10.96
C ILE A 169 -10.61 -2.54 12.11
N ARG A 170 -11.28 -3.69 12.08
CA ARG A 170 -12.19 -4.14 13.13
C ARG A 170 -11.46 -4.25 14.46
N ASP A 171 -10.34 -4.97 14.49
CA ASP A 171 -9.58 -5.25 15.71
C ASP A 171 -9.08 -3.94 16.34
N ARG A 172 -8.64 -2.98 15.51
CA ARG A 172 -8.24 -1.64 15.99
C ARG A 172 -9.40 -0.78 16.49
N LYS A 173 -10.62 -1.02 16.01
CA LYS A 173 -11.83 -0.28 16.44
C LYS A 173 -12.57 -0.96 17.59
N GLY A 174 -12.35 -2.25 17.82
CA GLY A 174 -13.10 -3.08 18.76
C GLY A 174 -14.58 -3.29 18.40
N ARG A 175 -15.00 -2.96 17.16
CA ARG A 175 -16.41 -3.09 16.74
C ARG A 175 -16.57 -3.31 15.23
N PRO A 176 -17.70 -3.90 14.80
CA PRO A 176 -18.06 -4.01 13.39
C PRO A 176 -18.07 -2.67 12.65
N LEU A 177 -17.94 -2.75 11.33
CA LEU A 177 -17.94 -1.60 10.43
C LEU A 177 -19.35 -1.30 9.94
N ASN A 178 -19.69 -0.01 9.83
CA ASN A 178 -20.91 0.38 9.13
C ASN A 178 -20.77 0.10 7.63
N ARG A 179 -21.61 -0.81 7.11
CA ARG A 179 -21.57 -1.29 5.72
C ARG A 179 -21.75 -0.16 4.71
N GLU A 180 -22.81 0.63 4.88
CA GLU A 180 -23.16 1.71 3.96
C GLU A 180 -22.09 2.80 3.90
N HIS A 181 -21.48 3.12 5.03
CA HIS A 181 -20.40 4.07 5.11
C HIS A 181 -19.11 3.59 4.41
N LEU A 182 -18.84 2.27 4.42
CA LEU A 182 -17.73 1.70 3.68
C LEU A 182 -17.99 1.72 2.17
N ARG A 183 -19.23 1.41 1.77
CA ARG A 183 -19.71 1.35 0.39
C ARG A 183 -19.70 2.73 -0.29
N THR A 184 -20.35 3.72 0.32
CA THR A 184 -20.70 5.00 -0.33
C THR A 184 -19.63 6.09 -0.22
N GLN A 185 -18.94 6.22 0.92
CA GLN A 185 -18.03 7.34 1.11
C GLN A 185 -16.77 7.16 0.27
N ASN A 186 -16.49 8.06 -0.66
CA ASN A 186 -15.28 8.05 -1.47
C ASN A 186 -14.50 9.37 -1.44
N ALA A 187 -13.19 9.30 -1.67
CA ALA A 187 -12.36 10.47 -1.95
C ALA A 187 -12.37 10.83 -3.45
N ASN A 188 -12.67 9.87 -4.34
CA ASN A 188 -12.76 10.08 -5.78
C ASN A 188 -14.22 10.03 -6.27
N PRO A 189 -14.79 11.08 -6.88
CA PRO A 189 -16.18 11.09 -7.32
C PRO A 189 -16.48 10.14 -8.51
N PHE A 190 -15.46 9.65 -9.21
CA PHE A 190 -15.63 8.86 -10.44
C PHE A 190 -15.55 7.33 -10.27
N ASP A 191 -15.39 6.81 -9.04
CA ASP A 191 -15.30 5.35 -8.87
C ASP A 191 -16.67 4.67 -8.79
N ILE A 192 -16.71 3.42 -9.26
CA ILE A 192 -17.86 2.52 -9.16
C ILE A 192 -18.19 2.26 -7.68
N VAL A 193 -19.44 2.49 -7.30
CA VAL A 193 -19.92 2.13 -5.95
C VAL A 193 -20.23 0.62 -5.95
N PRO A 194 -19.66 -0.17 -5.03
CA PRO A 194 -19.99 -1.59 -4.91
C PRO A 194 -21.49 -1.76 -4.62
N ASP A 195 -22.11 -2.76 -5.26
CA ASP A 195 -23.52 -3.08 -5.02
C ASP A 195 -23.72 -3.87 -3.72
N ALA A 196 -24.97 -4.10 -3.33
CA ALA A 196 -25.30 -4.82 -2.10
C ALA A 196 -24.84 -6.28 -2.14
N SER A 197 -24.94 -6.94 -3.31
CA SER A 197 -24.54 -8.34 -3.51
C SER A 197 -23.04 -8.54 -3.28
N SER A 198 -22.23 -7.64 -3.83
CA SER A 198 -20.79 -7.53 -3.67
C SER A 198 -20.39 -7.41 -2.20
N MET A 199 -21.08 -6.56 -1.45
CA MET A 199 -20.84 -6.37 -0.02
C MET A 199 -21.25 -7.59 0.81
N GLU A 200 -22.33 -8.28 0.44
CA GLU A 200 -22.76 -9.51 1.09
C GLU A 200 -21.79 -10.67 0.82
N HIS A 201 -21.25 -10.77 -0.40
CA HIS A 201 -20.23 -11.75 -0.73
C HIS A 201 -18.96 -11.57 0.14
N ILE A 202 -18.50 -10.33 0.32
CA ILE A 202 -17.39 -10.02 1.24
C ILE A 202 -17.75 -10.41 2.70
N ALA A 203 -18.98 -10.10 3.13
CA ALA A 203 -19.43 -10.43 4.49
C ALA A 203 -19.46 -11.94 4.75
N GLY A 204 -19.96 -12.71 3.78
CA GLY A 204 -19.97 -14.17 3.82
C GLY A 204 -18.56 -14.76 3.92
N ALA A 205 -17.66 -14.33 3.03
CA ALA A 205 -16.27 -14.79 3.05
C ALA A 205 -15.54 -14.41 4.36
N TYR A 206 -15.86 -13.24 4.93
CA TYR A 206 -15.32 -12.84 6.23
C TYR A 206 -15.83 -13.75 7.36
N ARG A 207 -17.13 -14.01 7.41
CA ARG A 207 -17.76 -14.89 8.40
C ARG A 207 -17.20 -16.30 8.32
N GLU A 208 -17.01 -16.81 7.11
CA GLU A 208 -16.44 -18.13 6.88
C GLU A 208 -15.01 -18.22 7.45
N LYS A 209 -14.16 -17.22 7.16
CA LYS A 209 -12.76 -17.19 7.54
C LYS A 209 -12.53 -16.92 9.03
N TYR A 210 -13.23 -15.95 9.61
CA TYR A 210 -12.97 -15.48 10.97
C TYR A 210 -14.03 -15.90 11.99
N LYS A 211 -15.14 -16.49 11.56
CA LYS A 211 -16.28 -16.88 12.43
C LYS A 211 -16.88 -15.70 13.21
N GLU A 212 -16.85 -14.50 12.62
CA GLU A 212 -17.34 -13.25 13.23
C GLU A 212 -18.09 -12.37 12.20
N GLU A 213 -19.00 -11.49 12.65
CA GLU A 213 -19.70 -10.52 11.78
C GLU A 213 -18.88 -9.25 11.55
N ILE A 214 -18.50 -8.94 10.31
CA ILE A 214 -17.72 -7.72 10.00
C ILE A 214 -18.55 -6.44 9.91
N PHE A 215 -19.83 -6.55 9.57
CA PHE A 215 -20.68 -5.40 9.30
C PHE A 215 -21.84 -5.28 10.29
N VAL A 216 -22.24 -4.03 10.52
CA VAL A 216 -23.54 -3.61 11.06
C VAL A 216 -24.28 -2.77 10.04
#